data_AF-A0A3M1PKM6-F1
#
_entry.id   AF-A0A3M1PKM6-F1
#
_cell.length_a   1.000
_cell.length_b   1.000
_cell.length_c   1.000
_cell.angle_alpha   90.00
_cell.angle_beta   90.00
_cell.angle_gamma   90.00
#
_symmetry.space_group_name_H-M   'P 1'
#
loop_
_entity.id
_entity.type
_entity.pdbx_description
1 polymer ?
#
loop_
_entity_poly.entity_id
_entity_poly.type
_entity_poly.pdbx_seq_one_letter_code
_entity_poly.pdbx_strand_id
1 'polypeptide(L)'
;MRNFPAQYDLQPDDTLYFCHIPKTAGMTFRTLLEDYFACADICPATLSNQIRNYTPEQLRQYRLFRGHLGFVNIPKLLEGKHLVKVTVLREPVSRVISHYEYIRRTPDDPHYEMVGQMTLEEYATAEGPGNLGKNVQVYHIARLLQYDLSSFEPEQSLALAQKSLNLCAYAGILERFQESLFLLSYIFGWKPIINSRRENVAKSKTPISEIAPEVLTRIRETLWLDRALYDDACDIFQTRFDQMQQDLVQRYGDRLSLTAPPAGQVLEFSTLQQLLEWHSQDRYRQQNPPPTETCVYNFCQPLRGLGWQYRNCSLSDADVAHRWTGPVTTSTVDLPIRAAQEDYLAEIQVSQMRATEPEILASLELSINGHPVPLAIAYSSDATRLYQVQVPAHLLPPDRLFAEFMFQVSRVAPIRPLEPDSKDKRLVGVALSSVQLFPVAREAEFSLLRSLLKDPLTTAAIAFIRDRLKPTEQIAAPPQFRIPFPNQVKGYADFLPAPDSYHWLLLHKGLALPMERLLWQLARCGFRPVFANEVYVAFVRRRPELPALSYFTPDVRHLYVGRYVNSLRARLAKPAWSAAAQPAAGNNPLSKD
;
A
#
# COMPACT_ATOMS: atom_id res chain seq x y z
N MET A 1 -23.82 -10.68 32.96
CA MET A 1 -23.62 -9.55 32.04
C MET A 1 -22.36 -9.81 31.23
N ARG A 2 -22.41 -9.63 29.90
CA ARG A 2 -21.24 -9.83 29.03
C ARG A 2 -20.29 -8.62 29.22
N ASN A 3 -19.09 -8.82 29.77
CA ASN A 3 -18.12 -7.77 30.07
C ASN A 3 -17.23 -7.49 28.85
N PHE A 4 -17.77 -6.87 27.80
CA PHE A 4 -16.94 -6.36 26.71
C PHE A 4 -16.41 -4.97 27.07
N PRO A 5 -15.10 -4.70 26.91
CA PRO A 5 -14.65 -3.32 26.90
C PRO A 5 -15.30 -2.62 25.69
N ALA A 6 -15.96 -1.48 25.92
CA ALA A 6 -16.62 -0.72 24.85
C ALA A 6 -15.60 -0.30 23.77
N GLN A 7 -14.37 -0.01 24.19
CA GLN A 7 -13.23 0.36 23.36
C GLN A 7 -11.97 -0.32 23.92
N TYR A 8 -10.93 -0.51 23.10
CA TYR A 8 -9.69 -1.17 23.47
C TYR A 8 -8.47 -0.42 22.91
N ASP A 9 -7.54 -0.05 23.78
CA ASP A 9 -6.30 0.66 23.45
C ASP A 9 -5.18 -0.37 23.41
N LEU A 10 -4.71 -0.73 22.21
CA LEU A 10 -3.59 -1.67 22.07
C LEU A 10 -2.34 -1.09 22.73
N GLN A 11 -1.91 -1.72 23.82
CA GLN A 11 -0.70 -1.41 24.53
C GLN A 11 0.54 -1.97 23.79
N PRO A 12 1.75 -1.44 24.05
CA PRO A 12 2.98 -1.94 23.43
C PRO A 12 3.19 -3.45 23.59
N ASP A 13 2.82 -4.01 24.75
CA ASP A 13 2.97 -5.45 25.05
C ASP A 13 1.81 -6.33 24.55
N ASP A 14 0.75 -5.72 24.01
CA ASP A 14 -0.35 -6.47 23.41
C ASP A 14 0.06 -7.13 22.10
N THR A 15 -0.42 -8.36 21.91
CA THR A 15 -0.33 -9.09 20.66
C THR A 15 -1.73 -9.38 20.14
N LEU A 16 -2.07 -8.81 18.99
CA LEU A 16 -3.33 -9.04 18.32
C LEU A 16 -3.27 -10.36 17.54
N TYR A 17 -4.16 -11.28 17.87
CA TYR A 17 -4.30 -12.55 17.16
C TYR A 17 -5.64 -12.59 16.42
N PHE A 18 -5.55 -12.60 15.09
CA PHE A 18 -6.69 -12.87 14.24
C PHE A 18 -6.89 -14.38 14.07
N CYS A 19 -7.90 -14.91 14.75
CA CYS A 19 -8.36 -16.28 14.61
C CYS A 19 -9.06 -16.46 13.26
N HIS A 20 -8.28 -16.63 12.19
CA HIS A 20 -8.84 -16.80 10.85
C HIS A 20 -9.53 -18.16 10.70
N ILE A 21 -10.84 -18.10 10.53
CA ILE A 21 -11.69 -19.23 10.14
C ILE A 21 -11.76 -19.29 8.60
N PRO A 22 -11.53 -20.45 7.96
CA PRO A 22 -11.65 -20.56 6.51
C PRO A 22 -13.02 -20.08 6.00
N LYS A 23 -12.96 -19.27 4.94
CA LYS A 23 -14.12 -18.76 4.17
C LYS A 23 -14.97 -17.70 4.88
N THR A 24 -14.40 -16.97 5.84
CA THR A 24 -15.02 -15.81 6.50
C THR A 24 -14.39 -14.46 6.08
N ALA A 25 -14.04 -14.34 4.79
CA ALA A 25 -13.28 -13.21 4.20
C ALA A 25 -11.92 -12.92 4.85
N GLY A 26 -11.29 -13.93 5.46
CA GLY A 26 -10.04 -13.71 6.17
C GLY A 26 -8.85 -13.27 5.32
N MET A 27 -8.85 -13.44 4.00
CA MET A 27 -7.81 -12.83 3.14
C MET A 27 -7.91 -11.31 3.15
N THR A 28 -9.11 -10.76 2.88
CA THR A 28 -9.37 -9.32 2.92
C THR A 28 -9.17 -8.77 4.33
N PHE A 29 -9.70 -9.44 5.36
CA PHE A 29 -9.58 -8.98 6.74
C PHE A 29 -8.11 -8.98 7.22
N ARG A 30 -7.35 -10.00 6.85
CA ARG A 30 -5.91 -10.11 7.11
C ARG A 30 -5.15 -8.91 6.53
N THR A 31 -5.37 -8.58 5.25
CA THR A 31 -4.65 -7.47 4.60
C THR A 31 -5.09 -6.11 5.12
N LEU A 32 -6.33 -5.98 5.60
CA LEU A 32 -6.80 -4.77 6.29
C LEU A 32 -6.16 -4.64 7.69
N LEU A 33 -6.01 -5.72 8.46
CA LEU A 33 -5.34 -5.68 9.76
C LEU A 33 -3.87 -5.28 9.65
N GLU A 34 -3.17 -5.77 8.62
CA GLU A 34 -1.76 -5.39 8.35
C GLU A 34 -1.57 -3.88 8.18
N ASP A 35 -2.62 -3.16 7.76
CA ASP A 35 -2.57 -1.70 7.62
C ASP A 35 -2.43 -0.98 8.96
N TYR A 36 -2.74 -1.63 10.09
CA TYR A 36 -2.68 -1.04 11.42
C TYR A 36 -1.42 -1.42 12.21
N PHE A 37 -0.47 -2.11 11.59
CA PHE A 37 0.78 -2.55 12.22
C PHE A 37 2.01 -2.16 11.39
N ALA A 38 3.11 -1.93 12.09
CA ALA A 38 4.40 -1.73 11.44
C ALA A 38 4.89 -3.04 10.78
N CYS A 39 5.72 -2.99 9.74
CA CYS A 39 6.28 -4.19 9.10
C CYS A 39 6.91 -5.15 10.10
N ALA A 40 7.78 -4.61 10.95
CA ALA A 40 8.52 -5.36 11.96
C ALA A 40 7.61 -6.00 13.02
N ASP A 41 6.39 -5.47 13.21
CA ASP A 41 5.43 -5.97 14.18
C ASP A 41 4.59 -7.15 13.65
N ILE A 42 4.65 -7.45 12.35
CA ILE A 42 3.78 -8.46 11.73
C ILE A 42 4.54 -9.79 11.63
N CYS A 43 3.97 -10.84 12.22
CA CYS A 43 4.53 -12.18 12.06
C CYS A 43 4.50 -12.58 10.57
N PRO A 44 5.65 -12.97 9.97
CA PRO A 44 5.69 -13.36 8.56
C PRO A 44 4.98 -14.68 8.28
N ALA A 45 4.88 -15.56 9.29
CA ALA A 45 4.19 -16.83 9.16
C ALA A 45 2.68 -16.63 9.05
N THR A 46 2.10 -17.15 7.95
CA THR A 46 0.66 -17.12 7.67
C THR A 46 0.03 -18.51 7.64
N LEU A 47 0.85 -19.56 7.72
CA LEU A 47 0.46 -20.96 7.75
C LEU A 47 1.08 -21.67 8.96
N SER A 48 0.34 -22.66 9.49
CA SER A 48 0.75 -23.42 10.68
C SER A 48 2.12 -24.10 10.55
N ASN A 49 2.51 -24.57 9.36
CA ASN A 49 3.82 -25.17 9.12
C ASN A 49 4.97 -24.16 9.14
N GLN A 50 4.73 -22.91 8.74
CA GLN A 50 5.74 -21.83 8.74
C GLN A 50 6.14 -21.40 10.14
N ILE A 51 5.23 -21.55 11.13
CA ILE A 51 5.51 -21.24 12.53
C ILE A 51 6.69 -22.07 13.07
N ARG A 52 6.90 -23.29 12.55
CA ARG A 52 8.00 -24.18 12.95
C ARG A 52 9.40 -23.63 12.62
N ASN A 53 9.49 -22.61 11.77
CA ASN A 53 10.74 -21.96 11.41
C ASN A 53 11.20 -20.91 12.43
N TYR A 54 10.43 -20.70 13.52
CA TYR A 54 10.69 -19.68 14.53
C TYR A 54 10.75 -20.30 15.92
N THR A 55 11.61 -19.77 16.78
CA THR A 55 11.57 -20.06 18.22
C THR A 55 10.44 -19.26 18.90
N PRO A 56 9.93 -19.69 20.06
CA PRO A 56 8.97 -18.89 20.83
C PRO A 56 9.46 -17.47 21.14
N GLU A 57 10.76 -17.30 21.40
CA GLU A 57 11.38 -16.00 21.67
C GLU A 57 11.28 -15.07 20.46
N GLN A 58 11.54 -15.59 19.25
CA GLN A 58 11.37 -14.84 18.01
C GLN A 58 9.90 -14.49 17.76
N LEU A 59 8.99 -15.45 17.97
CA LEU A 59 7.54 -15.21 17.79
C LEU A 59 7.02 -14.11 18.72
N ARG A 60 7.50 -14.06 19.96
CA ARG A 60 7.10 -13.04 20.94
C ARG A 60 7.58 -11.61 20.61
N GLN A 61 8.39 -11.42 19.55
CA GLN A 61 8.76 -10.09 19.06
C GLN A 61 7.65 -9.46 18.21
N TYR A 62 6.77 -10.26 17.61
CA TYR A 62 5.69 -9.77 16.76
C TYR A 62 4.45 -9.39 17.57
N ARG A 63 3.69 -8.41 17.07
CA ARG A 63 2.45 -7.90 17.66
C ARG A 63 1.20 -8.24 16.86
N LEU A 64 1.33 -8.72 15.62
CA LEU A 64 0.22 -9.20 14.80
C LEU A 64 0.43 -10.63 14.32
N PHE A 65 -0.51 -11.51 14.68
CA PHE A 65 -0.61 -12.88 14.17
C PHE A 65 -1.87 -13.03 13.33
N ARG A 66 -1.71 -13.48 12.08
CA ARG A 66 -2.80 -13.62 11.12
C ARG A 66 -2.60 -14.80 10.17
N GLY A 67 -3.68 -15.40 9.67
CA GLY A 67 -3.61 -16.50 8.70
C GLY A 67 -4.06 -17.85 9.27
N HIS A 68 -3.80 -18.94 8.55
CA HIS A 68 -4.28 -20.28 8.89
C HIS A 68 -3.43 -20.93 9.99
N LEU A 69 -3.56 -20.38 11.20
CA LEU A 69 -2.81 -20.78 12.41
C LEU A 69 -3.63 -21.65 13.38
N GLY A 70 -4.85 -22.07 13.01
CA GLY A 70 -5.77 -22.82 13.87
C GLY A 70 -5.32 -24.24 14.27
N PHE A 71 -4.19 -24.72 13.73
CA PHE A 71 -3.55 -25.99 14.06
C PHE A 71 -2.24 -25.80 14.83
N VAL A 72 -2.05 -24.63 15.45
CA VAL A 72 -0.94 -24.33 16.34
C VAL A 72 -1.50 -23.72 17.62
N ASN A 73 -0.94 -24.10 18.77
CA ASN A 73 -1.31 -23.52 20.06
C ASN A 73 -0.66 -22.14 20.23
N ILE A 74 -1.17 -21.14 19.49
CA ILE A 74 -0.71 -19.75 19.55
C ILE A 74 -0.73 -19.20 20.99
N PRO A 75 -1.79 -19.42 21.82
CA PRO A 75 -1.77 -18.98 23.21
C PRO A 75 -0.59 -19.50 24.02
N LYS A 76 -0.19 -20.77 23.81
CA LYS A 76 0.97 -21.34 24.51
C LYS A 76 2.30 -20.83 23.96
N LEU A 77 2.42 -20.64 22.65
CA LEU A 77 3.64 -20.11 22.04
C LEU A 77 3.93 -18.65 22.47
N LEU A 78 2.87 -17.90 22.73
CA LEU A 78 2.92 -16.49 23.13
C LEU A 78 2.66 -16.31 24.64
N GLU A 79 2.90 -17.34 25.44
CA GLU A 79 2.79 -17.26 26.90
C GLU A 79 3.66 -16.10 27.43
N GLY A 80 3.09 -15.30 28.34
CA GLY A 80 3.70 -14.06 28.83
C GLY A 80 3.34 -12.80 28.03
N LYS A 81 2.73 -12.91 26.84
CA LYS A 81 2.12 -11.78 26.13
C LYS A 81 0.63 -11.66 26.46
N HIS A 82 0.12 -10.43 26.42
CA HIS A 82 -1.31 -10.19 26.50
C HIS A 82 -1.95 -10.35 25.11
N LEU A 83 -2.79 -11.39 24.97
CA LEU A 83 -3.37 -11.79 23.68
C LEU A 83 -4.73 -11.15 23.45
N VAL A 84 -4.77 -10.22 22.49
CA VAL A 84 -5.99 -9.54 22.05
C VAL A 84 -6.59 -10.31 20.87
N LYS A 85 -7.67 -11.05 21.12
CA LYS A 85 -8.24 -11.99 20.14
C LYS A 85 -9.32 -11.32 19.31
N VAL A 86 -9.23 -11.49 18.00
CA VAL A 86 -10.24 -10.99 17.05
C VAL A 86 -10.63 -12.10 16.08
N THR A 87 -11.87 -12.10 15.61
CA THR A 87 -12.36 -13.09 14.63
C THR A 87 -13.47 -12.51 13.74
N VAL A 88 -13.79 -13.21 12.65
CA VAL A 88 -14.94 -12.94 11.79
C VAL A 88 -15.65 -14.27 11.54
N LEU A 89 -16.95 -14.29 11.82
CA LEU A 89 -17.83 -15.43 11.58
C LEU A 89 -18.68 -15.20 10.32
N ARG A 90 -19.27 -16.29 9.85
CA ARG A 90 -20.17 -16.31 8.68
C ARG A 90 -21.33 -17.26 8.95
N GLU A 91 -22.46 -17.02 8.31
CA GLU A 91 -23.59 -17.96 8.33
C GLU A 91 -23.09 -19.38 7.95
N PRO A 92 -23.33 -20.40 8.81
CA PRO A 92 -22.69 -21.72 8.68
C PRO A 92 -22.90 -22.42 7.35
N VAL A 93 -24.14 -22.41 6.82
CA VAL A 93 -24.46 -23.08 5.55
C VAL A 93 -23.72 -22.41 4.39
N SER A 94 -23.77 -21.08 4.35
CA SER A 94 -23.07 -20.24 3.38
C SER A 94 -21.56 -20.44 3.41
N ARG A 95 -20.98 -20.65 4.61
CA ARG A 95 -19.56 -20.95 4.81
C ARG A 95 -19.20 -22.31 4.21
N VAL A 96 -20.00 -23.35 4.48
CA VAL A 96 -19.77 -24.71 3.98
C VAL A 96 -19.82 -24.76 2.45
N ILE A 97 -20.86 -24.19 1.84
CA ILE A 97 -20.99 -24.09 0.38
C ILE A 97 -19.76 -23.41 -0.21
N SER A 98 -19.36 -22.27 0.37
CA SER A 98 -18.20 -21.53 -0.10
C SER A 98 -16.88 -22.27 0.05
N HIS A 99 -16.76 -23.16 1.04
CA HIS A 99 -15.57 -23.99 1.23
C HIS A 99 -15.52 -25.11 0.20
N TYR A 100 -16.64 -25.83 0.05
CA TYR A 100 -16.82 -26.89 -0.93
C TYR A 100 -16.49 -26.42 -2.35
N GLU A 101 -17.11 -25.31 -2.79
CA GLU A 101 -16.85 -24.73 -4.12
C GLU A 101 -15.40 -24.28 -4.30
N TYR A 102 -14.77 -23.76 -3.24
CA TYR A 102 -13.38 -23.30 -3.29
C TYR A 102 -12.41 -24.45 -3.52
N ILE A 103 -12.57 -25.55 -2.77
CA ILE A 103 -11.72 -26.74 -2.92
C ILE A 103 -11.89 -27.28 -4.34
N ARG A 104 -13.12 -27.50 -4.82
CA ARG A 104 -13.40 -28.06 -6.16
C ARG A 104 -12.89 -27.23 -7.35
N ARG A 105 -12.53 -25.97 -7.15
CA ARG A 105 -11.96 -25.10 -8.19
C ARG A 105 -10.47 -24.81 -8.02
N THR A 106 -9.82 -25.42 -7.02
CA THR A 106 -8.42 -25.16 -6.67
C THR A 106 -7.64 -26.48 -6.75
N PRO A 107 -7.11 -26.85 -7.93
CA PRO A 107 -6.38 -28.11 -8.12
C PRO A 107 -5.20 -28.33 -7.17
N ASP A 108 -4.58 -27.24 -6.71
CA ASP A 108 -3.45 -27.27 -5.77
C ASP A 108 -3.88 -27.50 -4.30
N ASP A 109 -5.19 -27.57 -4.01
CA ASP A 109 -5.69 -27.82 -2.65
C ASP A 109 -5.49 -29.31 -2.28
N PRO A 110 -4.94 -29.64 -1.10
CA PRO A 110 -4.72 -31.03 -0.68
C PRO A 110 -5.98 -31.90 -0.67
N HIS A 111 -7.16 -31.29 -0.61
CA HIS A 111 -8.45 -31.98 -0.59
C HIS A 111 -9.16 -31.98 -1.95
N TYR A 112 -8.53 -31.47 -3.02
CA TYR A 112 -9.12 -31.32 -4.35
C TYR A 112 -9.73 -32.62 -4.89
N GLU A 113 -8.94 -33.70 -4.94
CA GLU A 113 -9.36 -34.98 -5.50
C GLU A 113 -10.53 -35.59 -4.70
N MET A 114 -10.39 -35.62 -3.37
CA MET A 114 -11.40 -36.18 -2.46
C MET A 114 -12.72 -35.43 -2.56
N VAL A 115 -12.70 -34.10 -2.43
CA VAL A 115 -13.92 -33.26 -2.45
C VAL A 115 -14.49 -33.14 -3.86
N GLY A 116 -13.66 -33.29 -4.90
CA GLY A 116 -14.09 -33.31 -6.30
C GLY A 116 -15.09 -34.43 -6.61
N GLN A 117 -15.04 -35.53 -5.86
CA GLN A 117 -15.92 -36.70 -6.01
C GLN A 117 -17.11 -36.71 -5.04
N MET A 118 -17.20 -35.74 -4.12
CA MET A 118 -18.30 -35.64 -3.16
C MET A 118 -19.41 -34.73 -3.70
N THR A 119 -20.64 -35.04 -3.34
CA THR A 119 -21.75 -34.08 -3.36
C THR A 119 -21.60 -33.06 -2.22
N LEU A 120 -22.33 -31.94 -2.30
CA LEU A 120 -22.35 -30.95 -1.21
C LEU A 120 -22.87 -31.56 0.10
N GLU A 121 -23.86 -32.45 0.00
CA GLU A 121 -24.42 -33.14 1.16
C GLU A 121 -23.40 -34.04 1.84
N GLU A 122 -22.75 -34.92 1.07
CA GLU A 122 -21.70 -35.82 1.59
C GLU A 122 -20.55 -35.03 2.23
N TYR A 123 -20.15 -33.92 1.59
CA TYR A 123 -19.11 -33.04 2.12
C TYR A 123 -19.50 -32.40 3.46
N ALA A 124 -20.78 -32.03 3.62
CA ALA A 124 -21.28 -31.38 4.83
C ALA A 124 -21.51 -32.37 5.98
N THR A 125 -21.79 -33.65 5.67
CA THR A 125 -22.18 -34.68 6.65
C THR A 125 -21.08 -35.66 7.03
N ALA A 126 -19.94 -35.69 6.33
CA ALA A 126 -18.84 -36.62 6.58
C ALA A 126 -18.32 -36.62 8.03
N GLU A 127 -18.10 -37.82 8.59
CA GLU A 127 -17.69 -38.05 10.00
C GLU A 127 -16.20 -38.41 10.18
N GLY A 128 -15.44 -38.62 9.10
CA GLY A 128 -14.04 -39.08 9.14
C GLY A 128 -12.97 -37.96 9.17
N PRO A 129 -11.70 -38.28 8.83
CA PRO A 129 -10.57 -37.33 8.72
C PRO A 129 -10.75 -36.16 7.72
N GLY A 130 -11.96 -36.00 7.18
CA GLY A 130 -12.41 -34.95 6.28
C GLY A 130 -13.56 -34.11 6.82
N ASN A 131 -13.76 -34.00 8.15
CA ASN A 131 -14.71 -33.08 8.81
C ASN A 131 -14.38 -31.57 8.57
N LEU A 132 -13.88 -31.24 7.38
CA LEU A 132 -13.43 -29.94 6.88
C LEU A 132 -14.59 -28.96 6.70
N GLY A 133 -15.82 -29.48 6.63
CA GLY A 133 -17.05 -28.73 6.46
C GLY A 133 -17.82 -28.50 7.77
N LYS A 134 -17.87 -29.47 8.68
CA LYS A 134 -18.85 -29.46 9.77
C LYS A 134 -18.29 -28.85 11.06
N ASN A 135 -19.08 -27.92 11.62
CA ASN A 135 -18.84 -27.24 12.90
C ASN A 135 -17.44 -26.61 13.08
N VAL A 136 -16.84 -26.16 11.97
CA VAL A 136 -15.46 -25.63 11.94
C VAL A 136 -15.33 -24.36 12.76
N GLN A 137 -16.36 -23.49 12.80
CA GLN A 137 -16.27 -22.23 13.53
C GLN A 137 -16.16 -22.48 15.03
N VAL A 138 -16.96 -23.41 15.57
CA VAL A 138 -16.92 -23.82 16.98
C VAL A 138 -15.54 -24.31 17.38
N TYR A 139 -14.94 -25.23 16.62
CA TYR A 139 -13.62 -25.75 16.98
C TYR A 139 -12.52 -24.71 16.90
N HIS A 140 -12.53 -23.83 15.89
CA HIS A 140 -11.55 -22.73 15.80
C HIS A 140 -11.66 -21.76 16.98
N ILE A 141 -12.88 -21.39 17.38
CA ILE A 141 -13.11 -20.44 18.47
C ILE A 141 -12.86 -21.08 19.85
N ALA A 142 -13.25 -22.34 20.05
CA ALA A 142 -12.94 -23.09 21.28
C ALA A 142 -11.42 -23.17 21.52
N ARG A 143 -10.63 -23.41 20.45
CA ARG A 143 -9.16 -23.46 20.49
C ARG A 143 -8.47 -22.18 20.97
N LEU A 144 -9.18 -21.06 21.02
CA LEU A 144 -8.67 -19.82 21.59
C LEU A 144 -8.51 -19.87 23.11
N LEU A 145 -9.27 -20.71 23.80
CA LEU A 145 -9.15 -20.94 25.23
C LEU A 145 -8.48 -22.27 25.55
N GLN A 146 -8.83 -23.33 24.82
CA GLN A 146 -8.24 -24.65 25.01
C GLN A 146 -7.97 -25.32 23.68
N TYR A 147 -6.68 -25.52 23.39
CA TYR A 147 -6.23 -26.01 22.09
C TYR A 147 -6.58 -27.49 21.84
N ASP A 148 -6.38 -28.35 22.85
CA ASP A 148 -6.74 -29.77 22.75
C ASP A 148 -8.19 -29.98 23.15
N LEU A 149 -9.00 -30.40 22.17
CA LEU A 149 -10.44 -30.66 22.30
C LEU A 149 -10.75 -32.16 22.18
N SER A 150 -9.74 -33.04 22.15
CA SER A 150 -9.93 -34.48 21.91
C SER A 150 -10.81 -35.16 22.97
N SER A 151 -10.83 -34.63 24.19
CA SER A 151 -11.64 -35.12 25.31
C SER A 151 -12.98 -34.39 25.48
N PHE A 152 -13.36 -33.51 24.56
CA PHE A 152 -14.55 -32.67 24.69
C PHE A 152 -15.70 -33.23 23.88
N GLU A 153 -16.84 -33.38 24.54
CA GLU A 153 -18.11 -33.63 23.87
C GLU A 153 -18.53 -32.40 23.03
N PRO A 154 -19.36 -32.57 21.98
CA PRO A 154 -19.83 -31.47 21.13
C PRO A 154 -20.37 -30.26 21.89
N GLU A 155 -21.21 -30.48 22.90
CA GLU A 155 -21.83 -29.44 23.74
C GLU A 155 -20.78 -28.69 24.58
N GLN A 156 -19.76 -29.42 25.07
CA GLN A 156 -18.66 -28.82 25.83
C GLN A 156 -17.80 -27.95 24.93
N SER A 157 -17.56 -28.39 23.69
CA SER A 157 -16.86 -27.60 22.67
C SER A 157 -17.62 -26.32 22.32
N LEU A 158 -18.95 -26.39 22.19
CA LEU A 158 -19.79 -25.22 21.97
C LEU A 158 -19.74 -24.24 23.15
N ALA A 159 -19.93 -24.73 24.38
CA ALA A 159 -19.88 -23.90 25.58
C ALA A 159 -18.52 -23.18 25.72
N LEU A 160 -17.43 -23.88 25.40
CA LEU A 160 -16.09 -23.32 25.37
C LEU A 160 -15.94 -22.26 24.27
N ALA A 161 -16.47 -22.50 23.07
CA ALA A 161 -16.46 -21.54 21.98
C ALA A 161 -17.25 -20.26 22.31
N GLN A 162 -18.44 -20.40 22.91
CA GLN A 162 -19.24 -19.26 23.38
C GLN A 162 -18.47 -18.45 24.44
N LYS A 163 -17.80 -19.13 25.38
CA LYS A 163 -16.93 -18.48 26.37
C LYS A 163 -15.76 -17.75 25.71
N SER A 164 -15.07 -18.37 24.77
CA SER A 164 -13.98 -17.76 23.99
C SER A 164 -14.46 -16.51 23.26
N LEU A 165 -15.63 -16.58 22.61
CA LEU A 165 -16.22 -15.48 21.86
C LEU A 165 -16.51 -14.26 22.75
N ASN A 166 -17.00 -14.49 23.97
CA ASN A 166 -17.22 -13.44 24.96
C ASN A 166 -15.91 -12.77 25.46
N LEU A 167 -14.77 -13.43 25.30
CA LEU A 167 -13.45 -12.90 25.67
C LEU A 167 -12.71 -12.27 24.49
N CYS A 168 -13.21 -12.40 23.26
CA CYS A 168 -12.64 -11.73 22.11
C CYS A 168 -12.85 -10.21 22.24
N ALA A 169 -11.80 -9.44 21.95
CA ALA A 169 -11.92 -7.99 21.83
C ALA A 169 -12.87 -7.61 20.68
N TYR A 170 -12.94 -8.45 19.64
CA TYR A 170 -13.79 -8.23 18.47
C TYR A 170 -14.27 -9.55 17.84
N ALA A 171 -15.54 -9.56 17.41
CA ALA A 171 -16.12 -10.58 16.55
C ALA A 171 -16.98 -9.91 15.47
N GLY A 172 -16.59 -10.04 14.20
CA GLY A 172 -17.32 -9.50 13.05
C GLY A 172 -18.24 -10.53 12.41
N ILE A 173 -19.22 -10.04 11.63
CA ILE A 173 -20.18 -10.85 10.86
C ILE A 173 -19.97 -10.57 9.36
N LEU A 174 -19.67 -11.60 8.58
CA LEU A 174 -19.35 -11.44 7.16
C LEU A 174 -20.52 -10.83 6.37
N GLU A 175 -21.74 -11.22 6.68
CA GLU A 175 -22.97 -10.74 6.03
C GLU A 175 -23.16 -9.23 6.24
N ARG A 176 -22.53 -8.66 7.28
CA ARG A 176 -22.52 -7.24 7.64
C ARG A 176 -21.08 -6.70 7.66
N PHE A 177 -20.27 -7.05 6.64
CA PHE A 177 -18.82 -6.86 6.68
C PHE A 177 -18.38 -5.40 6.86
N GLN A 178 -18.99 -4.46 6.15
CA GLN A 178 -18.61 -3.05 6.26
C GLN A 178 -18.93 -2.46 7.65
N GLU A 179 -20.08 -2.82 8.21
CA GLU A 179 -20.46 -2.46 9.58
C GLU A 179 -19.54 -3.13 10.61
N SER A 180 -19.13 -4.37 10.33
CA SER A 180 -18.12 -5.09 11.12
C SER A 180 -16.77 -4.37 11.12
N LEU A 181 -16.35 -3.77 9.99
CA LEU A 181 -15.12 -2.97 9.90
C LEU A 181 -15.25 -1.62 10.63
N PHE A 182 -16.44 -1.01 10.63
CA PHE A 182 -16.73 0.18 11.44
C PHE A 182 -16.66 -0.10 12.93
N LEU A 183 -17.26 -1.20 13.39
CA LEU A 183 -17.15 -1.63 14.79
C LEU A 183 -15.69 -1.88 15.18
N LEU A 184 -14.90 -2.52 14.31
CA LEU A 184 -13.47 -2.71 14.54
C LEU A 184 -12.74 -1.36 14.69
N SER A 185 -13.04 -0.41 13.80
CA SER A 185 -12.44 0.93 13.82
C SER A 185 -12.77 1.67 15.11
N TYR A 186 -14.02 1.60 15.57
CA TYR A 186 -14.46 2.19 16.83
C TYR A 186 -13.73 1.59 18.04
N ILE A 187 -13.72 0.25 18.13
CA ILE A 187 -13.12 -0.47 19.26
C ILE A 187 -11.66 -0.05 19.41
N PHE A 188 -10.88 -0.10 18.33
CA PHE A 188 -9.45 0.18 18.40
C PHE A 188 -9.07 1.66 18.22
N GLY A 189 -10.04 2.56 18.01
CA GLY A 189 -9.78 3.98 17.72
C GLY A 189 -9.06 4.21 16.39
N TRP A 190 -9.18 3.27 15.46
CA TRP A 190 -8.54 3.31 14.15
C TRP A 190 -9.29 4.23 13.18
N LYS A 191 -8.59 4.72 12.15
CA LYS A 191 -9.24 5.46 11.05
C LYS A 191 -10.32 4.55 10.44
N PRO A 192 -11.51 5.06 10.09
CA PRO A 192 -12.61 4.24 9.58
C PRO A 192 -12.16 3.38 8.37
N ILE A 193 -12.23 2.06 8.55
CA ILE A 193 -11.85 1.11 7.52
C ILE A 193 -12.97 1.03 6.47
N ILE A 194 -12.64 1.38 5.23
CA ILE A 194 -13.55 1.26 4.07
C ILE A 194 -13.09 0.10 3.19
N ASN A 195 -14.00 -0.84 2.93
CA ASN A 195 -13.70 -2.00 2.11
C ASN A 195 -13.62 -1.63 0.61
N SER A 196 -12.46 -1.13 0.19
CA SER A 196 -12.15 -0.86 -1.23
C SER A 196 -11.56 -2.09 -1.95
N ARG A 197 -10.95 -3.03 -1.20
CA ARG A 197 -10.29 -4.22 -1.73
C ARG A 197 -11.30 -5.37 -1.87
N ARG A 198 -11.98 -5.46 -3.02
CA ARG A 198 -12.80 -6.65 -3.38
C ARG A 198 -11.90 -7.85 -3.75
N GLU A 199 -11.08 -8.32 -2.83
CA GLU A 199 -10.24 -9.50 -3.01
C GLU A 199 -11.09 -10.78 -2.96
N ASN A 200 -10.94 -11.65 -3.98
CA ASN A 200 -11.50 -13.02 -3.98
C ASN A 200 -13.03 -13.13 -3.86
N VAL A 201 -13.79 -12.16 -4.36
CA VAL A 201 -15.23 -12.35 -4.58
C VAL A 201 -15.40 -13.47 -5.62
N ALA A 202 -15.97 -14.61 -5.22
CA ALA A 202 -16.20 -15.74 -6.11
C ALA A 202 -17.07 -15.29 -7.31
N LYS A 203 -16.60 -15.58 -8.53
CA LYS A 203 -17.27 -15.18 -9.79
C LYS A 203 -18.59 -15.94 -10.04
N SER A 204 -18.73 -17.10 -9.43
CA SER A 204 -19.94 -17.91 -9.39
C SER A 204 -20.07 -18.48 -7.99
N LYS A 205 -21.24 -18.34 -7.38
CA LYS A 205 -21.65 -19.03 -6.16
C LYS A 205 -22.95 -19.72 -6.53
N THR A 206 -23.09 -21.01 -6.27
CA THR A 206 -24.39 -21.68 -6.34
C THR A 206 -25.32 -20.97 -5.36
N PRO A 207 -26.38 -20.31 -5.85
CA PRO A 207 -27.38 -19.71 -4.98
C PRO A 207 -27.97 -20.79 -4.06
N ILE A 208 -28.22 -20.44 -2.80
CA ILE A 208 -28.84 -21.36 -1.84
C ILE A 208 -30.19 -21.89 -2.37
N SER A 209 -30.90 -21.07 -3.16
CA SER A 209 -32.17 -21.45 -3.80
C SER A 209 -32.06 -22.59 -4.83
N GLU A 210 -30.86 -22.88 -5.34
CA GLU A 210 -30.62 -23.98 -6.29
C GLU A 210 -30.33 -25.31 -5.59
N ILE A 211 -30.19 -25.32 -4.26
CA ILE A 211 -29.96 -26.54 -3.47
C ILE A 211 -31.31 -27.12 -3.05
N ALA A 212 -31.49 -28.43 -3.21
CA ALA A 212 -32.72 -29.12 -2.82
C ALA A 212 -33.05 -28.88 -1.32
N PRO A 213 -34.32 -28.57 -0.97
CA PRO A 213 -34.72 -28.27 0.41
C PRO A 213 -34.36 -29.37 1.42
N GLU A 214 -34.43 -30.63 1.02
CA GLU A 214 -34.12 -31.79 1.85
C GLU A 214 -32.62 -31.83 2.18
N VAL A 215 -31.77 -31.54 1.19
CA VAL A 215 -30.31 -31.44 1.34
C VAL A 215 -29.96 -30.30 2.29
N LEU A 216 -30.57 -29.12 2.09
CA LEU A 216 -30.38 -27.95 2.95
C LEU A 216 -30.77 -28.24 4.40
N THR A 217 -31.84 -28.99 4.61
CA THR A 217 -32.31 -29.38 5.95
C THR A 217 -31.27 -30.27 6.64
N ARG A 218 -30.78 -31.31 5.97
CA ARG A 218 -29.74 -32.20 6.51
C ARG A 218 -28.43 -31.46 6.81
N ILE A 219 -28.03 -30.52 5.95
CA ILE A 219 -26.87 -29.67 6.19
C ILE A 219 -27.07 -28.83 7.46
N ARG A 220 -28.24 -28.19 7.62
CA ARG A 220 -28.53 -27.37 8.81
C ARG A 220 -28.50 -28.18 10.11
N GLU A 221 -29.12 -29.36 10.11
CA GLU A 221 -29.13 -30.27 11.26
C GLU A 221 -27.70 -30.68 11.66
N THR A 222 -26.84 -30.91 10.68
CA THR A 222 -25.45 -31.30 10.91
C THR A 222 -24.58 -30.16 11.48
N LEU A 223 -24.93 -28.91 11.15
CA LEU A 223 -24.20 -27.69 11.53
C LEU A 223 -24.75 -27.00 12.79
N TRP A 224 -25.49 -27.73 13.63
CA TRP A 224 -26.20 -27.13 14.78
C TRP A 224 -25.27 -26.42 15.78
N LEU A 225 -24.03 -26.91 15.99
CA LEU A 225 -23.06 -26.23 16.87
C LEU A 225 -22.64 -24.87 16.28
N ASP A 226 -22.24 -24.85 15.00
CA ASP A 226 -21.87 -23.61 14.32
C ASP A 226 -23.05 -22.64 14.24
N ARG A 227 -24.28 -23.15 14.12
CA ARG A 227 -25.50 -22.34 14.13
C ARG A 227 -25.68 -21.64 15.48
N ALA A 228 -25.61 -22.39 16.57
CA ALA A 228 -25.74 -21.83 17.92
C ALA A 228 -24.67 -20.76 18.19
N LEU A 229 -23.40 -21.03 17.83
CA LEU A 229 -22.32 -20.05 17.98
C LEU A 229 -22.52 -18.80 17.10
N TYR A 230 -23.01 -18.98 15.87
CA TYR A 230 -23.24 -17.86 14.95
C TYR A 230 -24.38 -16.95 15.42
N ASP A 231 -25.47 -17.53 15.93
CA ASP A 231 -26.59 -16.77 16.50
C ASP A 231 -26.09 -15.94 17.71
N ASP A 232 -25.29 -16.53 18.60
CA ASP A 232 -24.63 -15.78 19.70
C ASP A 232 -23.73 -14.64 19.20
N ALA A 233 -22.95 -14.89 18.14
CA ALA A 233 -22.09 -13.88 17.56
C ALA A 233 -22.89 -12.71 16.97
N CYS A 234 -24.03 -12.98 16.34
CA CYS A 234 -24.92 -11.96 15.81
C CYS A 234 -25.49 -11.08 16.93
N ASP A 235 -25.91 -11.68 18.05
CA ASP A 235 -26.42 -10.95 19.21
C ASP A 235 -25.34 -10.07 19.85
N ILE A 236 -24.11 -10.60 19.99
CA ILE A 236 -22.95 -9.83 20.46
C ILE A 236 -22.67 -8.66 19.51
N PHE A 237 -22.64 -8.92 18.21
CA PHE A 237 -22.36 -7.92 17.20
C PHE A 237 -23.41 -6.79 17.22
N GLN A 238 -24.70 -7.14 17.18
CA GLN A 238 -25.80 -6.17 17.17
C GLN A 238 -25.75 -5.28 18.42
N THR A 239 -25.60 -5.89 19.60
CA THR A 239 -25.50 -5.15 20.86
C THR A 239 -24.35 -4.14 20.85
N ARG A 240 -23.16 -4.56 20.40
CA ARG A 240 -21.96 -3.70 20.38
C ARG A 240 -22.04 -2.62 19.29
N PHE A 241 -22.67 -2.93 18.17
CA PHE A 241 -22.87 -1.99 17.08
C PHE A 241 -23.84 -0.87 17.47
N ASP A 242 -24.98 -1.21 18.10
CA ASP A 242 -25.92 -0.22 18.64
C ASP A 242 -25.26 0.67 19.70
N GLN A 243 -24.47 0.09 20.61
CA GLN A 243 -23.70 0.85 21.61
C GLN A 243 -22.69 1.81 20.98
N MET A 244 -21.98 1.38 19.92
CA MET A 244 -21.09 2.25 19.17
C MET A 244 -21.85 3.43 18.57
N GLN A 245 -22.99 3.19 17.90
CA GLN A 245 -23.77 4.26 17.27
C GLN A 245 -24.23 5.29 18.31
N GLN A 246 -24.71 4.81 19.47
CA GLN A 246 -25.14 5.67 20.58
C GLN A 246 -23.97 6.51 21.13
N ASP A 247 -22.81 5.91 21.41
CA ASP A 247 -21.63 6.64 21.91
C ASP A 247 -21.12 7.68 20.90
N LEU A 248 -21.04 7.31 19.61
CA LEU A 248 -20.61 8.23 18.55
C LEU A 248 -21.55 9.43 18.40
N VAL A 249 -22.87 9.21 18.44
CA VAL A 249 -23.84 10.31 18.39
C VAL A 249 -23.79 11.14 19.67
N GLN A 250 -23.65 10.53 20.84
CA GLN A 250 -23.51 11.26 22.09
C GLN A 250 -22.27 12.17 22.09
N ARG A 251 -21.15 11.73 21.52
CA ARG A 251 -19.90 12.51 21.48
C ARG A 251 -19.88 13.58 20.40
N TYR A 252 -20.42 13.28 19.22
CA TYR A 252 -20.20 14.09 18.02
C TYR A 252 -21.48 14.50 17.29
N GLY A 253 -22.65 14.02 17.73
CA GLY A 253 -23.94 14.24 17.07
C GLY A 253 -24.34 15.71 16.98
N ASP A 254 -23.99 16.53 17.97
CA ASP A 254 -24.24 17.97 17.96
C ASP A 254 -23.63 18.67 16.74
N ARG A 255 -22.50 18.18 16.22
CA ARG A 255 -21.83 18.75 15.04
C ARG A 255 -22.62 18.58 13.75
N LEU A 256 -23.56 17.63 13.73
CA LEU A 256 -24.39 17.27 12.59
C LEU A 256 -25.90 17.41 12.90
N SER A 257 -26.26 17.95 14.06
CA SER A 257 -27.64 18.01 14.55
C SER A 257 -28.34 16.64 14.56
N LEU A 258 -27.63 15.59 14.96
CA LEU A 258 -28.11 14.21 14.97
C LEU A 258 -28.62 13.77 16.34
N THR A 259 -29.66 12.95 16.34
CA THR A 259 -30.11 12.18 17.51
C THR A 259 -29.76 10.70 17.35
N ALA A 260 -29.59 10.00 18.47
CA ALA A 260 -29.20 8.60 18.44
C ALA A 260 -30.32 7.75 17.80
N PRO A 261 -29.99 6.81 16.92
CA PRO A 261 -30.98 5.94 16.31
C PRO A 261 -31.57 4.97 17.36
N PRO A 262 -32.84 4.55 17.22
CA PRO A 262 -33.38 3.41 17.94
C PRO A 262 -32.53 2.14 17.75
N ALA A 263 -32.56 1.22 18.72
CA ALA A 263 -31.85 -0.06 18.62
C ALA A 263 -32.25 -0.82 17.35
N GLY A 264 -31.27 -1.36 16.63
CA GLY A 264 -31.49 -2.06 15.36
C GLY A 264 -31.59 -1.16 14.12
N GLN A 265 -31.61 0.18 14.26
CA GLN A 265 -31.53 1.09 13.12
C GLN A 265 -30.09 1.56 12.87
N VAL A 266 -29.62 1.35 11.64
CA VAL A 266 -28.29 1.73 11.21
C VAL A 266 -28.30 3.17 10.69
N LEU A 267 -27.39 4.01 11.19
CA LEU A 267 -27.15 5.35 10.66
C LEU A 267 -26.64 5.26 9.22
N GLU A 268 -26.92 6.30 8.42
CA GLU A 268 -26.38 6.42 7.07
C GLU A 268 -24.87 6.23 7.03
N PHE A 269 -24.38 5.57 5.97
CA PHE A 269 -22.99 5.16 5.84
C PHE A 269 -22.01 6.35 5.94
N SER A 270 -22.29 7.44 5.23
CA SER A 270 -21.45 8.65 5.24
C SER A 270 -21.41 9.31 6.62
N THR A 271 -22.54 9.29 7.33
CA THR A 271 -22.65 9.78 8.70
C THR A 271 -21.77 8.96 9.64
N LEU A 272 -21.88 7.63 9.63
CA LEU A 272 -21.04 6.76 10.46
C LEU A 272 -19.56 6.95 10.16
N GLN A 273 -19.20 7.02 8.88
CA GLN A 273 -17.82 7.27 8.46
C GLN A 273 -17.29 8.58 9.04
N GLN A 274 -18.08 9.67 8.99
CA GLN A 274 -17.67 10.97 9.52
C GLN A 274 -17.54 10.99 11.05
N LEU A 275 -18.46 10.35 11.78
CA LEU A 275 -18.37 10.24 13.24
C LEU A 275 -17.14 9.42 13.66
N LEU A 276 -16.86 8.32 12.96
CA LEU A 276 -15.66 7.49 13.18
C LEU A 276 -14.37 8.22 12.84
N GLU A 277 -14.38 9.07 11.82
CA GLU A 277 -13.23 9.88 11.47
C GLU A 277 -12.85 10.80 12.65
N TRP A 278 -13.83 11.53 13.21
CA TRP A 278 -13.61 12.35 14.41
C TRP A 278 -13.18 11.52 15.62
N HIS A 279 -13.82 10.38 15.86
CA HIS A 279 -13.43 9.45 16.92
C HIS A 279 -11.97 9.03 16.78
N SER A 280 -11.54 8.63 15.59
CA SER A 280 -10.17 8.19 15.35
C SER A 280 -9.14 9.31 15.59
N GLN A 281 -9.51 10.57 15.36
CA GLN A 281 -8.64 11.73 15.59
C GLN A 281 -8.49 12.00 17.09
N ASP A 282 -9.59 11.98 17.85
CA ASP A 282 -9.55 12.17 19.29
C ASP A 282 -8.80 11.02 19.98
N ARG A 283 -9.00 9.79 19.53
CA ARG A 283 -8.27 8.61 19.99
C ARG A 283 -6.78 8.73 19.68
N TYR A 284 -6.42 9.20 18.49
CA TYR A 284 -5.02 9.45 18.16
C TYR A 284 -4.38 10.47 19.11
N ARG A 285 -5.06 11.59 19.41
CA ARG A 285 -4.55 12.62 20.35
C ARG A 285 -4.31 12.08 21.75
N GLN A 286 -5.14 11.14 22.20
CA GLN A 286 -5.03 10.54 23.54
C GLN A 286 -3.89 9.51 23.63
N GLN A 287 -3.62 8.79 22.55
CA GLN A 287 -2.73 7.62 22.56
C GLN A 287 -1.32 7.92 22.05
N ASN A 288 -1.13 9.01 21.31
CA ASN A 288 0.14 9.31 20.65
C ASN A 288 0.72 10.61 21.19
N PRO A 289 2.06 10.73 21.26
CA PRO A 289 2.67 12.02 21.54
C PRO A 289 2.26 13.05 20.47
N PRO A 290 2.29 14.35 20.80
CA PRO A 290 2.06 15.41 19.82
C PRO A 290 2.96 15.24 18.60
N PRO A 291 2.43 15.42 17.36
CA PRO A 291 3.25 15.33 16.17
C PRO A 291 4.43 16.31 16.16
N THR A 292 5.46 15.93 15.42
CA THR A 292 6.63 16.77 15.15
C THR A 292 6.38 17.74 14.00
N GLU A 293 7.27 18.72 13.82
CA GLU A 293 7.29 19.63 12.66
C GLU A 293 7.78 18.95 11.38
N THR A 294 8.17 17.68 11.45
CA THR A 294 8.59 16.87 10.30
C THR A 294 7.86 15.53 10.34
N CYS A 295 7.52 14.97 9.19
CA CYS A 295 6.91 13.66 9.08
C CYS A 295 7.59 12.86 7.97
N VAL A 296 7.96 11.61 8.25
CA VAL A 296 8.53 10.68 7.27
C VAL A 296 7.73 9.40 7.31
N TYR A 297 7.07 9.07 6.20
CA TYR A 297 6.25 7.89 6.05
C TYR A 297 6.84 6.99 4.95
N ASN A 298 7.47 5.89 5.34
CA ASN A 298 8.18 4.97 4.45
C ASN A 298 7.33 3.74 4.09
N PHE A 299 6.01 3.81 4.32
CA PHE A 299 5.06 2.72 4.12
C PHE A 299 5.28 1.48 4.98
N CYS A 300 6.29 1.43 5.86
CA CYS A 300 6.45 0.39 6.87
C CYS A 300 5.65 0.69 8.13
N GLN A 301 5.27 1.94 8.39
CA GLN A 301 4.41 2.32 9.52
C GLN A 301 2.93 1.95 9.26
N PRO A 302 2.08 1.93 10.32
CA PRO A 302 0.63 1.83 10.17
C PRO A 302 0.08 2.89 9.20
N LEU A 303 -0.77 2.45 8.27
CA LEU A 303 -1.42 3.27 7.27
C LEU A 303 -2.67 3.93 7.85
N ARG A 304 -2.68 5.26 7.86
CA ARG A 304 -3.88 6.07 8.10
C ARG A 304 -4.38 6.63 6.78
N GLY A 305 -5.07 5.81 5.99
CA GLY A 305 -5.37 6.19 4.62
C GLY A 305 -6.26 5.21 3.88
N LEU A 306 -6.89 5.67 2.80
CA LEU A 306 -7.80 4.87 1.98
C LEU A 306 -7.27 4.69 0.56
N GLY A 307 -7.81 3.71 -0.16
CA GLY A 307 -7.50 3.50 -1.57
C GLY A 307 -6.11 2.95 -1.86
N TRP A 308 -5.51 2.22 -0.92
CA TRP A 308 -4.21 1.55 -1.09
C TRP A 308 -4.38 0.04 -1.26
N GLN A 309 -3.51 -0.57 -2.06
CA GLN A 309 -3.32 -2.02 -2.05
C GLN A 309 -2.55 -2.47 -0.80
N TYR A 310 -2.55 -3.77 -0.55
CA TYR A 310 -1.75 -4.34 0.53
C TYR A 310 -0.26 -4.07 0.33
N ARG A 311 0.47 -4.01 1.45
CA ARG A 311 1.89 -3.69 1.51
C ARG A 311 2.76 -4.73 0.81
N ASN A 312 3.74 -4.28 0.04
CA ASN A 312 4.80 -5.11 -0.54
C ASN A 312 6.11 -4.84 0.20
N CYS A 313 6.44 -5.69 1.19
CA CYS A 313 7.70 -5.63 1.91
C CYS A 313 8.83 -6.30 1.10
N SER A 314 10.06 -5.79 1.24
CA SER A 314 11.24 -6.45 0.70
C SER A 314 11.49 -7.77 1.44
N LEU A 315 11.91 -8.80 0.70
CA LEU A 315 12.32 -10.08 1.28
C LEU A 315 13.67 -9.98 2.00
N SER A 316 14.52 -9.01 1.62
CA SER A 316 15.88 -8.85 2.16
C SER A 316 16.00 -7.79 3.24
N ASP A 317 14.99 -6.92 3.39
CA ASP A 317 15.03 -5.79 4.32
C ASP A 317 13.62 -5.48 4.85
N ALA A 318 13.41 -5.71 6.14
CA ALA A 318 12.09 -5.52 6.78
C ALA A 318 11.67 -4.04 6.88
N ASP A 319 12.61 -3.11 6.72
CA ASP A 319 12.36 -1.66 6.80
C ASP A 319 12.09 -1.04 5.43
N VAL A 320 12.10 -1.86 4.37
CA VAL A 320 11.79 -1.41 3.01
C VAL A 320 10.46 -1.97 2.56
N ALA A 321 9.49 -1.08 2.36
CA ALA A 321 8.21 -1.41 1.78
C ALA A 321 7.79 -0.39 0.72
N HIS A 322 6.89 -0.83 -0.16
CA HIS A 322 6.12 0.06 -1.00
C HIS A 322 4.64 -0.34 -0.97
N ARG A 323 3.78 0.61 -1.35
CA ARG A 323 2.36 0.36 -1.57
C ARG A 323 1.94 0.91 -2.92
N TRP A 324 1.13 0.13 -3.62
CA TRP A 324 0.45 0.60 -4.82
C TRP A 324 -0.79 1.39 -4.43
N THR A 325 -1.01 2.54 -5.07
CA THR A 325 -2.34 3.17 -5.11
C THR A 325 -3.31 2.24 -5.85
N GLY A 326 -4.58 2.25 -5.48
CA GLY A 326 -5.58 1.31 -6.02
C GLY A 326 -6.30 0.49 -4.93
N PRO A 327 -7.40 -0.21 -5.26
CA PRO A 327 -7.93 -0.45 -6.62
C PRO A 327 -8.83 0.66 -7.18
N VAL A 328 -8.97 1.77 -6.46
CA VAL A 328 -9.66 2.98 -6.94
C VAL A 328 -8.63 4.00 -7.46
N THR A 329 -9.10 5.03 -8.16
CA THR A 329 -8.24 6.08 -8.75
C THR A 329 -7.69 7.08 -7.73
N THR A 330 -8.15 7.01 -6.48
CA THR A 330 -7.80 7.96 -5.43
C THR A 330 -7.27 7.22 -4.20
N SER A 331 -6.14 7.66 -3.68
CA SER A 331 -5.54 7.14 -2.45
C SER A 331 -5.21 8.28 -1.49
N THR A 332 -5.63 8.17 -0.24
CA THR A 332 -5.34 9.19 0.78
C THR A 332 -4.38 8.67 1.83
N VAL A 333 -3.53 9.51 2.39
CA VAL A 333 -2.75 9.20 3.59
C VAL A 333 -2.68 10.44 4.50
N ASP A 334 -3.00 10.24 5.77
CA ASP A 334 -2.90 11.27 6.80
C ASP A 334 -1.50 11.25 7.40
N LEU A 335 -0.76 12.34 7.22
CA LEU A 335 0.54 12.52 7.82
C LEU A 335 0.40 13.33 9.12
N PRO A 336 0.72 12.76 10.30
CA PRO A 336 0.71 13.53 11.53
C PRO A 336 1.79 14.60 11.46
N ILE A 337 1.40 15.86 11.63
CA ILE A 337 2.30 17.00 11.55
C ILE A 337 1.83 18.11 12.48
N ARG A 338 2.77 18.73 13.21
CA ARG A 338 2.55 19.98 13.92
C ARG A 338 3.10 21.09 13.03
N ALA A 339 2.24 21.71 12.24
CA ALA A 339 2.66 22.73 11.30
C ALA A 339 3.20 23.97 12.03
N ALA A 340 4.33 24.48 11.57
CA ALA A 340 4.85 25.79 11.92
C ALA A 340 4.25 26.87 10.98
N GLN A 341 4.33 28.15 11.36
CA GLN A 341 3.92 29.28 10.52
C GLN A 341 4.96 29.60 9.42
N GLU A 342 5.42 28.58 8.71
CA GLU A 342 6.40 28.67 7.63
C GLU A 342 6.04 27.71 6.49
N ASP A 343 6.67 27.88 5.33
CA ASP A 343 6.45 27.02 4.19
C ASP A 343 7.18 25.68 4.33
N TYR A 344 6.55 24.64 3.77
CA TYR A 344 7.01 23.27 3.83
C TYR A 344 7.40 22.74 2.45
N LEU A 345 8.25 21.73 2.46
CA LEU A 345 8.53 20.86 1.33
C LEU A 345 7.94 19.49 1.60
N ALA A 346 7.22 18.95 0.61
CA ALA A 346 6.87 17.55 0.58
C ALA A 346 7.67 16.82 -0.51
N GLU A 347 8.14 15.63 -0.22
CA GLU A 347 8.80 14.75 -1.17
C GLU A 347 8.10 13.40 -1.24
N ILE A 348 7.82 12.95 -2.46
CA ILE A 348 7.09 11.72 -2.74
C ILE A 348 7.93 10.83 -3.64
N GLN A 349 8.33 9.68 -3.11
CA GLN A 349 9.15 8.72 -3.82
C GLN A 349 8.29 7.62 -4.44
N VAL A 350 8.17 7.65 -5.76
CA VAL A 350 7.63 6.57 -6.58
C VAL A 350 8.73 5.54 -6.85
N SER A 351 8.38 4.28 -6.68
CA SER A 351 9.21 3.10 -6.95
C SER A 351 8.58 2.26 -8.07
N GLN A 352 9.17 1.12 -8.41
CA GLN A 352 8.62 0.18 -9.41
C GLN A 352 8.28 0.84 -10.75
N MET A 353 9.12 1.79 -11.18
CA MET A 353 8.91 2.60 -12.39
C MET A 353 8.72 1.73 -13.64
N ARG A 354 9.41 0.59 -13.74
CA ARG A 354 9.28 -0.37 -14.86
C ARG A 354 7.93 -1.11 -14.90
N ALA A 355 7.31 -1.31 -13.74
CA ALA A 355 6.03 -1.99 -13.62
C ALA A 355 4.83 -1.03 -13.69
N THR A 356 5.08 0.29 -13.69
CA THR A 356 4.06 1.33 -13.74
C THR A 356 3.80 1.75 -15.19
N GLU A 357 2.54 1.88 -15.59
CA GLU A 357 2.23 2.35 -16.95
C GLU A 357 2.60 3.84 -17.11
N PRO A 358 3.31 4.24 -18.19
CA PRO A 358 3.74 5.63 -18.36
C PRO A 358 2.61 6.66 -18.34
N GLU A 359 1.45 6.33 -18.90
CA GLU A 359 0.26 7.20 -18.91
C GLU A 359 -0.35 7.40 -17.52
N ILE A 360 -0.38 6.35 -16.70
CA ILE A 360 -0.87 6.41 -15.31
C ILE A 360 0.09 7.23 -14.47
N LEU A 361 1.40 7.04 -14.66
CA LEU A 361 2.41 7.82 -13.95
C LEU A 361 2.36 9.31 -14.34
N ALA A 362 2.08 9.61 -15.61
CA ALA A 362 1.96 10.97 -16.10
C ALA A 362 0.68 11.68 -15.63
N SER A 363 -0.36 10.92 -15.25
CA SER A 363 -1.62 11.45 -14.72
C SER A 363 -1.65 11.55 -13.19
N LEU A 364 -0.53 11.31 -12.51
CA LEU A 364 -0.43 11.45 -11.06
C LEU A 364 -0.64 12.91 -10.66
N GLU A 365 -1.69 13.15 -9.88
CA GLU A 365 -2.02 14.43 -9.26
C GLU A 365 -1.98 14.30 -7.74
N LEU A 366 -1.71 15.42 -7.07
CA LEU A 366 -1.70 15.51 -5.60
C LEU A 366 -2.55 16.69 -5.15
N SER A 367 -3.36 16.48 -4.12
CA SER A 367 -3.88 17.55 -3.29
C SER A 367 -3.48 17.36 -1.83
N ILE A 368 -3.34 18.46 -1.11
CA ILE A 368 -3.06 18.47 0.33
C ILE A 368 -4.21 19.21 1.01
N ASN A 369 -4.87 18.56 1.97
CA ASN A 369 -6.04 19.10 2.67
C ASN A 369 -7.14 19.61 1.71
N GLY A 370 -7.31 18.94 0.57
CA GLY A 370 -8.28 19.30 -0.47
C GLY A 370 -7.80 20.35 -1.49
N HIS A 371 -6.61 20.91 -1.33
CA HIS A 371 -6.04 21.91 -2.24
C HIS A 371 -5.07 21.26 -3.24
N PRO A 372 -5.30 21.34 -4.56
CA PRO A 372 -4.37 20.82 -5.56
C PRO A 372 -3.00 21.49 -5.47
N VAL A 373 -1.93 20.70 -5.56
CA VAL A 373 -0.55 21.19 -5.50
C VAL A 373 0.27 20.63 -6.66
N PRO A 374 1.12 21.44 -7.31
CA PRO A 374 1.88 20.98 -8.48
C PRO A 374 3.02 20.04 -8.08
N LEU A 375 3.09 18.89 -8.74
CA LEU A 375 4.18 17.92 -8.60
C LEU A 375 5.36 18.31 -9.50
N ALA A 376 6.50 18.69 -8.92
CA ALA A 376 7.74 18.90 -9.66
C ALA A 376 8.62 17.65 -9.60
N ILE A 377 9.17 17.20 -10.73
CA ILE A 377 10.12 16.08 -10.74
C ILE A 377 11.47 16.58 -10.24
N ALA A 378 11.88 16.14 -9.05
CA ALA A 378 13.16 16.47 -8.45
C ALA A 378 14.27 15.48 -8.87
N TYR A 379 13.90 14.21 -9.07
CA TYR A 379 14.80 13.17 -9.57
C TYR A 379 14.01 12.10 -10.33
N SER A 380 14.59 11.50 -11.37
CA SER A 380 13.98 10.36 -12.07
C SER A 380 15.06 9.44 -12.63
N SER A 381 14.84 8.14 -12.46
CA SER A 381 15.64 7.03 -13.00
C SER A 381 14.71 5.94 -13.53
N ASP A 382 15.28 4.84 -14.03
CA ASP A 382 14.53 3.64 -14.43
C ASP A 382 13.86 2.91 -13.26
N ALA A 383 14.30 3.16 -12.03
CA ALA A 383 13.84 2.43 -10.84
C ALA A 383 12.95 3.29 -9.93
N THR A 384 13.31 4.57 -9.76
CA THR A 384 12.62 5.48 -8.85
C THR A 384 12.44 6.87 -9.46
N ARG A 385 11.38 7.54 -9.06
CA ARG A 385 11.12 8.95 -9.33
C ARG A 385 10.80 9.65 -8.01
N LEU A 386 11.47 10.77 -7.76
CA LEU A 386 11.18 11.64 -6.63
C LEU A 386 10.46 12.89 -7.14
N TYR A 387 9.24 13.08 -6.66
CA TYR A 387 8.53 14.34 -6.80
C TYR A 387 8.80 15.21 -5.58
N GLN A 388 8.85 16.52 -5.80
CA GLN A 388 8.88 17.51 -4.75
C GLN A 388 7.78 18.54 -4.97
N VAL A 389 7.23 19.02 -3.85
CA VAL A 389 6.08 19.90 -3.79
C VAL A 389 6.35 21.00 -2.79
N GLN A 390 6.09 22.25 -3.18
CA GLN A 390 6.03 23.38 -2.25
C GLN A 390 4.67 23.36 -1.57
N VAL A 391 4.66 23.40 -0.25
CA VAL A 391 3.44 23.36 0.57
C VAL A 391 3.38 24.67 1.37
N PRO A 392 2.66 25.68 0.89
CA PRO A 392 2.51 26.94 1.60
C PRO A 392 1.91 26.74 3.00
N ALA A 393 2.33 27.55 3.97
CA ALA A 393 1.90 27.44 5.38
C ALA A 393 0.37 27.38 5.56
N HIS A 394 -0.39 28.13 4.74
CA HIS A 394 -1.85 28.19 4.83
C HIS A 394 -2.55 26.86 4.47
N LEU A 395 -1.88 25.93 3.77
CA LEU A 395 -2.40 24.59 3.50
C LEU A 395 -2.29 23.65 4.70
N LEU A 396 -1.52 24.02 5.71
CA LEU A 396 -1.26 23.25 6.92
C LEU A 396 -1.71 24.05 8.15
N PRO A 397 -3.03 24.20 8.36
CA PRO A 397 -3.52 25.03 9.44
C PRO A 397 -3.15 24.41 10.81
N PRO A 398 -2.77 25.22 11.81
CA PRO A 398 -2.14 24.75 13.06
C PRO A 398 -3.10 23.97 13.98
N ASP A 399 -4.40 24.06 13.74
CA ASP A 399 -5.46 23.34 14.46
C ASP A 399 -5.67 21.91 13.93
N ARG A 400 -5.15 21.59 12.75
CA ARG A 400 -5.20 20.24 12.19
C ARG A 400 -4.06 19.37 12.71
N LEU A 401 -4.44 18.18 13.16
CA LEU A 401 -3.53 17.14 13.64
C LEU A 401 -2.78 16.43 12.51
N PHE A 402 -3.38 16.41 11.32
CA PHE A 402 -2.90 15.69 10.16
C PHE A 402 -2.91 16.60 8.92
N ALA A 403 -1.95 16.38 8.04
CA ALA A 403 -2.04 16.79 6.66
C ALA A 403 -2.56 15.61 5.83
N GLU A 404 -3.73 15.73 5.23
CA GLU A 404 -4.25 14.71 4.31
C GLU A 404 -3.61 14.89 2.94
N PHE A 405 -2.87 13.88 2.49
CA PHE A 405 -2.31 13.80 1.14
C PHE A 405 -3.22 12.90 0.30
N MET A 406 -3.81 13.45 -0.76
CA MET A 406 -4.64 12.70 -1.69
C MET A 406 -3.94 12.58 -3.04
N PHE A 407 -3.55 11.36 -3.38
CA PHE A 407 -3.00 10.98 -4.68
C PHE A 407 -4.14 10.58 -5.61
N GLN A 408 -4.14 11.11 -6.82
CA GLN A 408 -5.12 10.77 -7.85
C GLN A 408 -4.42 10.35 -9.14
N VAL A 409 -4.95 9.34 -9.81
CA VAL A 409 -4.54 8.89 -11.14
C VAL A 409 -5.76 8.80 -12.06
N SER A 410 -5.57 8.95 -13.37
CA SER A 410 -6.68 8.91 -14.33
C SER A 410 -7.37 7.54 -14.44
N ARG A 411 -6.63 6.45 -14.20
CA ARG A 411 -7.13 5.07 -14.20
C ARG A 411 -6.21 4.16 -13.40
N VAL A 412 -6.72 2.98 -13.05
CA VAL A 412 -5.93 1.86 -12.52
C VAL A 412 -5.84 0.74 -13.55
N ALA A 413 -4.78 -0.05 -13.51
CA ALA A 413 -4.57 -1.18 -14.41
C ALA A 413 -3.93 -2.37 -13.67
N PRO A 414 -4.03 -3.61 -14.20
CA PRO A 414 -3.22 -4.71 -13.69
C PRO A 414 -1.73 -4.33 -13.67
N ILE A 415 -1.00 -4.78 -12.64
CA ILE A 415 0.45 -4.57 -12.58
C ILE A 415 1.08 -5.14 -13.85
N ARG A 416 1.91 -4.35 -14.55
CA ARG A 416 2.65 -4.88 -15.70
C ARG A 416 3.58 -5.97 -15.19
N PRO A 417 3.39 -7.23 -15.62
CA PRO A 417 4.24 -8.30 -15.15
C PRO A 417 5.67 -8.02 -15.57
N LEU A 418 6.60 -8.03 -14.61
CA LEU A 418 8.03 -8.16 -14.94
C LEU A 418 8.34 -9.59 -15.41
N GLU A 419 7.49 -10.55 -15.03
CA GLU A 419 7.54 -11.96 -15.41
C GLU A 419 6.26 -12.37 -16.15
N PRO A 420 6.35 -13.07 -17.30
CA PRO A 420 5.19 -13.43 -18.13
C PRO A 420 4.05 -14.17 -17.41
N ASP A 421 4.36 -14.91 -16.34
CA ASP A 421 3.41 -15.80 -15.63
C ASP A 421 2.87 -15.23 -14.31
N SER A 422 2.99 -13.92 -14.07
CA SER A 422 2.51 -13.31 -12.83
C SER A 422 1.01 -13.55 -12.62
N LYS A 423 0.67 -14.18 -11.48
CA LYS A 423 -0.72 -14.38 -11.03
C LYS A 423 -1.30 -13.15 -10.31
N ASP A 424 -0.55 -12.05 -10.21
CA ASP A 424 -1.02 -10.83 -9.55
C ASP A 424 -2.03 -10.09 -10.42
N LYS A 425 -3.29 -10.04 -9.95
CA LYS A 425 -4.43 -9.43 -10.66
C LYS A 425 -4.85 -8.10 -10.04
N ARG A 426 -4.04 -7.52 -9.15
CA ARG A 426 -4.35 -6.24 -8.52
C ARG A 426 -4.44 -5.14 -9.57
N LEU A 427 -5.49 -4.33 -9.47
CA LEU A 427 -5.59 -3.07 -10.18
C LEU A 427 -4.84 -1.99 -9.38
N VAL A 428 -3.86 -1.37 -10.01
CA VAL A 428 -2.93 -0.43 -9.38
C VAL A 428 -2.79 0.86 -10.18
N GLY A 429 -2.45 1.95 -9.49
CA GLY A 429 -1.97 3.19 -10.07
C GLY A 429 -0.44 3.24 -10.05
N VAL A 430 0.13 3.91 -9.05
CA VAL A 430 1.59 4.10 -8.86
C VAL A 430 2.04 3.45 -7.55
N ALA A 431 3.29 2.97 -7.51
CA ALA A 431 3.89 2.40 -6.30
C ALA A 431 4.65 3.47 -5.51
N LEU A 432 4.18 3.85 -4.33
CA LEU A 432 4.89 4.77 -3.45
C LEU A 432 5.72 4.03 -2.42
N SER A 433 6.92 4.55 -2.15
CA SER A 433 7.89 3.98 -1.20
C SER A 433 8.26 4.95 -0.08
N SER A 434 8.04 6.25 -0.27
CA SER A 434 8.17 7.24 0.80
C SER A 434 7.32 8.47 0.51
N VAL A 435 6.76 9.07 1.56
CA VAL A 435 6.19 10.41 1.58
C VAL A 435 6.77 11.12 2.80
N GLN A 436 7.40 12.27 2.60
CA GLN A 436 7.91 13.07 3.71
C GLN A 436 7.50 14.53 3.58
N LEU A 437 7.35 15.19 4.72
CA LEU A 437 6.93 16.58 4.85
C LEU A 437 7.82 17.24 5.91
N PHE A 438 8.49 18.33 5.56
CA PHE A 438 9.41 19.04 6.46
C PHE A 438 9.51 20.54 6.09
N PRO A 439 9.92 21.42 7.02
CA PRO A 439 10.08 22.85 6.73
C PRO A 439 11.12 23.10 5.63
N VAL A 440 10.88 24.08 4.76
CA VAL A 440 11.82 24.44 3.66
C VAL A 440 13.24 24.67 4.18
N ALA A 441 13.38 25.33 5.34
CA ALA A 441 14.66 25.63 5.97
C ALA A 441 15.49 24.38 6.33
N ARG A 442 14.85 23.22 6.45
CA ARG A 442 15.50 21.94 6.82
C ARG A 442 15.70 21.00 5.63
N GLU A 443 15.60 21.49 4.39
CA GLU A 443 15.81 20.67 3.19
C GLU A 443 17.14 19.90 3.19
N ALA A 444 18.22 20.55 3.61
CA ALA A 444 19.54 19.93 3.66
C ALA A 444 19.64 18.73 4.64
N GLU A 445 18.77 18.69 5.64
CA GLU A 445 18.72 17.64 6.65
C GLU A 445 17.87 16.45 6.20
N PHE A 446 16.67 16.70 5.64
CA PHE A 446 15.68 15.66 5.38
C PHE A 446 15.56 15.20 3.92
N SER A 447 15.96 16.01 2.94
CA SER A 447 15.67 15.70 1.54
C SER A 447 16.26 14.36 1.09
N LEU A 448 15.43 13.51 0.49
CA LEU A 448 15.81 12.22 -0.10
C LEU A 448 16.76 12.40 -1.28
N LEU A 449 16.81 13.58 -1.90
CA LEU A 449 17.80 13.88 -2.93
C LEU A 449 19.23 13.66 -2.41
N ARG A 450 19.50 13.90 -1.12
CA ARG A 450 20.83 13.68 -0.56
C ARG A 450 21.25 12.22 -0.64
N SER A 451 20.35 11.27 -0.40
CA SER A 451 20.67 9.83 -0.50
C SER A 451 20.76 9.38 -1.96
N LEU A 452 19.93 9.95 -2.84
CA LEU A 452 19.90 9.63 -4.27
C LEU A 452 21.12 10.13 -5.06
N LEU A 453 21.91 11.06 -4.51
CA LEU A 453 23.13 11.61 -5.14
C LEU A 453 24.43 11.02 -4.59
N LYS A 454 24.37 9.98 -3.76
CA LYS A 454 25.55 9.38 -3.11
C LYS A 454 26.33 8.39 -3.97
N ASP A 455 25.90 8.11 -5.20
CA ASP A 455 26.68 7.22 -6.05
C ASP A 455 28.09 7.82 -6.33
N PRO A 456 29.12 6.98 -6.54
CA PRO A 456 30.50 7.46 -6.68
C PRO A 456 30.68 8.46 -7.82
N LEU A 457 29.95 8.30 -8.92
CA LEU A 457 30.09 9.14 -10.11
C LEU A 457 29.47 10.53 -9.89
N THR A 458 28.27 10.59 -9.30
CA THR A 458 27.65 11.85 -8.89
C THR A 458 28.48 12.55 -7.82
N THR A 459 28.95 11.81 -6.81
CA THR A 459 29.76 12.36 -5.73
C THR A 459 31.06 12.99 -6.25
N ALA A 460 31.74 12.34 -7.20
CA ALA A 460 32.93 12.89 -7.84
C ALA A 460 32.63 14.20 -8.61
N ALA A 461 31.51 14.25 -9.34
CA ALA A 461 31.09 15.46 -10.05
C ALA A 461 30.77 16.61 -9.08
N ILE A 462 30.07 16.30 -7.98
CA ILE A 462 29.76 17.26 -6.92
C ILE A 462 31.03 17.83 -6.30
N ALA A 463 31.95 16.96 -5.87
CA ALA A 463 33.21 17.36 -5.24
C ALA A 463 34.05 18.25 -6.17
N PHE A 464 34.18 17.84 -7.44
CA PHE A 464 34.95 18.61 -8.42
C PHE A 464 34.44 20.05 -8.55
N ILE A 465 33.14 20.24 -8.70
CA ILE A 465 32.51 21.56 -8.87
C ILE A 465 32.54 22.33 -7.55
N ARG A 466 32.20 21.69 -6.43
CA ARG A 466 32.12 22.35 -5.11
C ARG A 466 33.43 23.04 -4.73
N ASP A 467 34.55 22.38 -4.97
CA ASP A 467 35.88 22.92 -4.65
C ASP A 467 36.26 24.14 -5.52
N ARG A 468 35.51 24.42 -6.60
CA ARG A 468 35.87 25.40 -7.64
C ARG A 468 34.80 26.45 -7.90
N LEU A 469 33.57 26.22 -7.45
CA LEU A 469 32.41 27.10 -7.63
C LEU A 469 32.49 28.28 -6.65
N LYS A 470 32.53 29.51 -7.17
CA LYS A 470 32.58 30.72 -6.34
C LYS A 470 31.16 31.15 -5.93
N PRO A 471 30.92 31.78 -4.77
CA PRO A 471 29.58 32.17 -4.32
C PRO A 471 28.78 33.06 -5.28
N THR A 472 29.46 33.86 -6.10
CA THR A 472 28.84 34.76 -7.10
C THR A 472 28.50 34.06 -8.42
N GLU A 473 28.96 32.83 -8.60
CA GLU A 473 28.77 32.08 -9.85
C GLU A 473 27.44 31.32 -9.84
N GLN A 474 26.82 31.26 -11.01
CA GLN A 474 25.60 30.49 -11.25
C GLN A 474 25.93 29.24 -12.06
N ILE A 475 25.31 28.12 -11.70
CA ILE A 475 25.45 26.83 -12.37
C ILE A 475 24.10 26.40 -12.93
N ALA A 476 24.08 26.05 -14.21
CA ALA A 476 22.97 25.30 -14.78
C ALA A 476 23.19 23.81 -14.50
N ALA A 477 22.28 23.17 -13.78
CA ALA A 477 22.38 21.77 -13.42
C ALA A 477 20.99 21.15 -13.26
N PRO A 478 20.87 19.82 -13.23
CA PRO A 478 19.63 19.18 -12.83
C PRO A 478 19.17 19.69 -11.45
N PRO A 479 17.86 19.89 -11.20
CA PRO A 479 17.35 20.47 -9.96
C PRO A 479 17.89 19.82 -8.68
N GLN A 480 18.16 18.51 -8.71
CA GLN A 480 18.75 17.76 -7.60
C GLN A 480 20.08 18.34 -7.08
N PHE A 481 20.84 19.07 -7.90
CA PHE A 481 22.12 19.67 -7.49
C PHE A 481 21.98 20.95 -6.66
N ARG A 482 20.76 21.45 -6.40
CA ARG A 482 20.57 22.61 -5.52
C ARG A 482 20.98 22.34 -4.07
N ILE A 483 20.94 21.09 -3.63
CA ILE A 483 21.43 20.71 -2.29
C ILE A 483 22.95 20.88 -2.19
N PRO A 484 23.77 20.31 -3.10
CA PRO A 484 25.20 20.51 -3.05
C PRO A 484 25.64 21.94 -3.41
N PHE A 485 24.83 22.73 -4.13
CA PHE A 485 25.13 24.10 -4.59
C PHE A 485 23.95 25.08 -4.35
N PRO A 486 23.65 25.42 -3.09
CA PRO A 486 22.47 26.24 -2.74
C PRO A 486 22.55 27.64 -3.33
N ASN A 487 21.41 28.19 -3.78
CA ASN A 487 21.26 29.53 -4.39
C ASN A 487 22.03 29.77 -5.71
N GLN A 488 22.73 28.76 -6.23
CA GLN A 488 23.53 28.86 -7.44
C GLN A 488 22.97 28.03 -8.60
N VAL A 489 22.05 27.08 -8.32
CA VAL A 489 21.51 26.16 -9.32
C VAL A 489 20.25 26.72 -9.97
N LYS A 490 20.24 26.73 -11.30
CA LYS A 490 19.02 26.88 -12.11
C LYS A 490 18.86 25.67 -13.03
N GLY A 491 17.63 25.38 -13.41
CA GLY A 491 17.32 24.25 -14.29
C GLY A 491 17.79 24.50 -15.72
N TYR A 492 17.86 23.43 -16.51
CA TYR A 492 18.26 23.54 -17.92
C TYR A 492 17.30 24.38 -18.77
N ALA A 493 16.01 24.45 -18.39
CA ALA A 493 15.02 25.26 -19.09
C ALA A 493 15.38 26.75 -19.07
N ASP A 494 15.98 27.22 -17.98
CA ASP A 494 16.41 28.62 -17.83
C ASP A 494 17.77 28.88 -18.49
N PHE A 495 18.54 27.81 -18.76
CA PHE A 495 19.86 27.93 -19.36
C PHE A 495 19.80 28.28 -20.85
N LEU A 496 18.96 27.59 -21.62
CA LEU A 496 18.91 27.75 -23.08
C LEU A 496 18.55 29.17 -23.56
N PRO A 497 17.60 29.89 -22.93
CA PRO A 497 17.26 31.26 -23.33
C PRO A 497 18.35 32.29 -23.02
N ALA A 498 19.14 32.09 -21.95
CA ALA A 498 20.12 33.06 -21.46
C ALA A 498 21.40 32.38 -20.92
N PRO A 499 22.17 31.67 -21.76
CA PRO A 499 23.37 30.94 -21.32
C PRO A 499 24.46 31.88 -20.76
N ASP A 500 24.43 33.15 -21.17
CA ASP A 500 25.36 34.18 -20.73
C ASP A 500 25.13 34.64 -19.28
N SER A 501 24.08 34.17 -18.61
CA SER A 501 23.87 34.42 -17.18
C SER A 501 24.57 33.38 -16.29
N TYR A 502 25.09 32.30 -16.88
CA TYR A 502 25.66 31.15 -16.15
C TYR A 502 27.18 31.11 -16.27
N HIS A 503 27.84 30.52 -15.28
CA HIS A 503 29.29 30.32 -15.27
C HIS A 503 29.65 28.85 -15.48
N TRP A 504 28.80 27.97 -14.96
CA TRP A 504 28.94 26.52 -15.03
C TRP A 504 27.71 25.89 -15.69
N LEU A 505 27.92 24.77 -16.37
CA LEU A 505 26.86 23.85 -16.80
C LEU A 505 27.29 22.43 -16.41
N LEU A 506 26.54 21.77 -15.55
CA LEU A 506 26.69 20.34 -15.31
C LEU A 506 25.64 19.60 -16.14
N LEU A 507 26.10 18.83 -17.13
CA LEU A 507 25.23 18.11 -18.05
C LEU A 507 25.20 16.62 -17.71
N HIS A 508 23.99 16.08 -17.56
CA HIS A 508 23.77 14.63 -17.41
C HIS A 508 23.60 13.97 -18.78
N LYS A 509 24.41 12.96 -19.11
CA LYS A 509 24.47 12.37 -20.47
C LYS A 509 23.17 11.69 -20.91
N GLY A 510 22.35 11.25 -19.97
CA GLY A 510 21.04 10.62 -20.22
C GLY A 510 19.88 11.57 -20.54
N LEU A 511 20.09 12.89 -20.61
CA LEU A 511 19.03 13.84 -20.91
C LEU A 511 18.63 13.83 -22.39
N ALA A 512 17.32 13.82 -22.66
CA ALA A 512 16.75 13.98 -23.99
C ALA A 512 16.71 15.47 -24.39
N LEU A 513 17.88 16.12 -24.47
CA LEU A 513 18.02 17.46 -25.07
C LEU A 513 18.50 17.34 -26.52
N PRO A 514 18.18 18.30 -27.41
CA PRO A 514 18.80 18.41 -28.73
C PRO A 514 20.28 18.82 -28.58
N MET A 515 21.12 17.85 -28.24
CA MET A 515 22.52 18.02 -27.82
C MET A 515 23.41 18.74 -28.85
N GLU A 516 23.15 18.62 -30.15
CA GLU A 516 23.94 19.32 -31.18
C GLU A 516 23.79 20.84 -31.09
N ARG A 517 22.56 21.34 -30.98
CA ARG A 517 22.30 22.77 -30.85
C ARG A 517 22.89 23.31 -29.54
N LEU A 518 22.79 22.53 -28.47
CA LEU A 518 23.36 22.87 -27.17
C LEU A 518 24.89 22.95 -27.21
N LEU A 519 25.57 21.96 -27.79
CA LEU A 519 27.04 21.94 -27.84
C LEU A 519 27.63 23.06 -28.70
N TRP A 520 27.00 23.37 -29.84
CA TRP A 520 27.36 24.54 -30.66
C TRP A 520 27.17 25.84 -29.89
N GLN A 521 26.04 25.98 -29.18
CA GLN A 521 25.76 27.15 -28.36
C GLN A 521 26.76 27.27 -27.20
N LEU A 522 27.14 26.17 -26.56
CA LEU A 522 28.17 26.15 -25.50
C LEU A 522 29.52 26.65 -26.01
N ALA A 523 29.98 26.14 -27.15
CA ALA A 523 31.23 26.58 -27.76
C ALA A 523 31.17 28.08 -28.12
N ARG A 524 30.05 28.54 -28.71
CA ARG A 524 29.85 29.96 -29.05
C ARG A 524 29.83 30.87 -27.82
N CYS A 525 29.27 30.41 -26.70
CA CYS A 525 29.22 31.15 -25.43
C CYS A 525 30.50 30.98 -24.58
N GLY A 526 31.54 30.32 -25.11
CA GLY A 526 32.84 30.17 -24.45
C GLY A 526 32.87 29.15 -23.32
N PHE A 527 31.91 28.22 -23.27
CA PHE A 527 31.93 27.09 -22.34
C PHE A 527 32.88 26.00 -22.84
N ARG A 528 33.74 25.51 -21.96
CA ARG A 528 34.68 24.40 -22.21
C ARG A 528 34.54 23.32 -21.15
N PRO A 529 34.65 22.03 -21.52
CA PRO A 529 34.54 20.94 -20.56
C PRO A 529 35.76 20.95 -19.62
N VAL A 530 35.54 20.75 -18.34
CA VAL A 530 36.61 20.69 -17.30
C VAL A 530 36.53 19.44 -16.44
N PHE A 531 35.41 18.72 -16.49
CA PHE A 531 35.22 17.43 -15.84
C PHE A 531 34.32 16.54 -16.70
N ALA A 532 34.62 15.26 -16.74
CA ALA A 532 33.76 14.25 -17.36
C ALA A 532 33.95 12.91 -16.67
N ASN A 533 32.86 12.18 -16.47
CA ASN A 533 32.85 10.76 -16.09
C ASN A 533 31.73 10.07 -16.90
N GLU A 534 31.41 8.81 -16.62
CA GLU A 534 30.43 8.06 -17.39
C GLU A 534 29.03 8.70 -17.44
N VAL A 535 28.63 9.47 -16.42
CA VAL A 535 27.27 10.02 -16.25
C VAL A 535 27.19 11.53 -16.54
N TYR A 536 28.25 12.29 -16.24
CA TYR A 536 28.23 13.75 -16.25
C TYR A 536 29.36 14.36 -17.07
N VAL A 537 29.11 15.55 -17.61
CA VAL A 537 30.13 16.45 -18.14
C VAL A 537 29.90 17.85 -17.58
N ALA A 538 30.91 18.42 -16.91
CA ALA A 538 30.85 19.79 -16.41
C ALA A 538 31.59 20.73 -17.37
N PHE A 539 30.91 21.79 -17.78
CA PHE A 539 31.43 22.88 -18.59
C PHE A 539 31.55 24.14 -17.75
N VAL A 540 32.54 24.97 -18.07
CA VAL A 540 32.75 26.27 -17.44
C VAL A 540 33.08 27.31 -18.49
N ARG A 541 32.72 28.57 -18.25
CA ARG A 541 33.19 29.72 -19.04
C ARG A 541 33.89 30.74 -18.14
N ARG A 542 34.74 31.59 -18.73
CA ARG A 542 35.45 32.69 -18.04
C ARG A 542 36.28 32.25 -16.82
N ARG A 543 36.79 31.01 -16.84
CA ARG A 543 37.67 30.42 -15.82
C ARG A 543 38.93 29.82 -16.47
N PRO A 544 39.83 30.65 -17.05
CA PRO A 544 41.00 30.21 -17.81
C PRO A 544 41.97 29.32 -17.00
N GLU A 545 41.98 29.49 -15.68
CA GLU A 545 42.84 28.76 -14.74
C GLU A 545 42.47 27.28 -14.55
N LEU A 546 41.24 26.88 -14.91
CA LEU A 546 40.82 25.48 -14.82
C LEU A 546 41.32 24.69 -16.05
N PRO A 547 41.95 23.51 -15.87
CA PRO A 547 42.43 22.72 -17.00
C PRO A 547 41.22 22.23 -17.83
N ALA A 548 41.20 22.60 -19.11
CA ALA A 548 40.16 22.17 -20.02
C ALA A 548 40.42 20.74 -20.49
N LEU A 549 39.37 19.92 -20.52
CA LEU A 549 39.38 18.62 -21.17
C LEU A 549 39.26 18.82 -22.68
N SER A 550 39.86 17.91 -23.44
CA SER A 550 39.59 17.83 -24.87
C SER A 550 38.15 17.37 -25.09
N TYR A 551 37.47 17.95 -26.08
CA TYR A 551 36.15 17.46 -26.53
C TYR A 551 36.21 16.02 -27.06
N PHE A 552 37.42 15.53 -27.38
CA PHE A 552 37.67 14.16 -27.84
C PHE A 552 37.97 13.17 -26.71
N THR A 553 38.04 13.62 -25.46
CA THR A 553 38.19 12.73 -24.28
C THR A 553 37.07 11.69 -24.29
N PRO A 554 37.32 10.39 -24.05
CA PRO A 554 36.31 9.33 -24.21
C PRO A 554 34.96 9.64 -23.55
N ASP A 555 34.99 10.10 -22.29
CA ASP A 555 33.77 10.44 -21.55
C ASP A 555 33.02 11.65 -22.12
N VAL A 556 33.73 12.65 -22.64
CA VAL A 556 33.11 13.79 -23.33
C VAL A 556 32.58 13.35 -24.70
N ARG A 557 33.33 12.49 -25.39
CA ARG A 557 33.00 11.93 -26.72
C ARG A 557 31.71 11.10 -26.68
N HIS A 558 31.36 10.49 -25.55
CA HIS A 558 30.10 9.75 -25.41
C HIS A 558 28.84 10.62 -25.57
N LEU A 559 28.93 11.93 -25.33
CA LEU A 559 27.85 12.86 -25.68
C LEU A 559 27.53 12.86 -27.19
N TYR A 560 28.53 12.56 -28.01
CA TYR A 560 28.45 12.52 -29.47
C TYR A 560 28.15 11.10 -29.99
N VAL A 561 28.74 10.07 -29.38
CA VAL A 561 28.63 8.66 -29.82
C VAL A 561 27.34 7.99 -29.35
N GLY A 562 26.83 8.30 -28.16
CA GLY A 562 25.55 7.78 -27.67
C GLY A 562 24.37 8.12 -28.60
N ARG A 563 24.51 9.20 -29.38
CA ARG A 563 23.57 9.61 -30.43
C ARG A 563 23.69 8.76 -31.70
N TYR A 564 24.88 8.29 -32.06
CA TYR A 564 25.04 7.33 -33.17
C TYR A 564 24.29 6.04 -32.82
N VAL A 565 24.45 5.53 -31.60
CA VAL A 565 23.78 4.30 -31.13
C VAL A 565 22.27 4.52 -30.93
N ASN A 566 21.83 5.63 -30.33
CA ASN A 566 20.39 5.90 -30.14
C ASN A 566 19.67 6.28 -31.44
N SER A 567 20.33 6.97 -32.38
CA SER A 567 19.78 7.20 -33.73
C SER A 567 19.78 5.93 -34.58
N LEU A 568 20.77 5.03 -34.41
CA LEU A 568 20.71 3.69 -34.98
C LEU A 568 19.56 2.88 -34.38
N ARG A 569 19.39 2.87 -33.06
CA ARG A 569 18.27 2.18 -32.40
C ARG A 569 16.92 2.76 -32.80
N ALA A 570 16.78 4.08 -32.92
CA ALA A 570 15.57 4.72 -33.42
C ALA A 570 15.32 4.46 -34.92
N ARG A 571 16.38 4.32 -35.74
CA ARG A 571 16.29 3.90 -37.14
C ARG A 571 15.94 2.42 -37.30
N LEU A 572 16.43 1.56 -36.40
CA LEU A 572 16.16 0.12 -36.35
C LEU A 572 14.85 -0.22 -35.64
N ALA A 573 14.29 0.72 -34.85
CA ALA A 573 12.99 0.61 -34.20
C ALA A 573 11.82 1.15 -35.05
N LYS A 574 12.07 1.49 -36.33
CA LYS A 574 10.95 1.57 -37.29
C LYS A 574 10.37 0.16 -37.46
N PRO A 575 9.05 -0.05 -37.29
CA PRO A 575 8.46 -1.34 -37.61
C PRO A 575 8.73 -1.62 -39.09
N ALA A 576 9.09 -2.87 -39.42
CA ALA A 576 9.31 -3.33 -40.79
C ALA A 576 8.03 -3.35 -41.67
N TRP A 577 7.05 -2.48 -41.41
CA TRP A 577 5.76 -2.42 -42.09
C TRP A 577 5.47 -1.06 -42.76
N SER A 578 6.38 -0.09 -42.74
CA SER A 578 6.14 1.21 -43.40
C SER A 578 6.71 1.33 -44.82
N ALA A 579 6.92 0.22 -45.54
CA ALA A 579 7.40 0.21 -46.92
C ALA A 579 6.52 -0.67 -47.82
N ALA A 580 5.22 -0.37 -47.89
CA ALA A 580 4.35 -0.81 -48.98
C ALA A 580 3.07 0.03 -49.03
N ALA A 581 3.17 1.25 -49.55
CA ALA A 581 2.02 1.97 -50.09
C ALA A 581 2.49 3.10 -51.01
N GLN A 582 2.74 2.77 -52.28
CA GLN A 582 2.49 3.70 -53.37
C GLN A 582 1.62 3.00 -54.42
N PRO A 583 0.67 3.74 -55.04
CA PRO A 583 -0.39 3.16 -55.83
C PRO A 583 0.09 2.94 -57.27
N ALA A 584 -0.18 1.75 -57.82
CA ALA A 584 -0.15 1.53 -59.26
C ALA A 584 -1.54 1.08 -59.70
N ALA A 585 -2.21 1.96 -60.44
CA ALA A 585 -3.38 1.64 -61.23
C ALA A 585 -3.01 0.64 -62.34
N GLY A 586 -3.94 -0.27 -62.68
CA GLY A 586 -3.93 -0.96 -63.97
C GLY A 586 -4.31 -2.44 -63.95
N ASN A 587 -5.53 -2.70 -64.45
CA ASN A 587 -6.00 -3.90 -65.14
C ASN A 587 -6.33 -5.20 -64.37
N ASN A 588 -7.64 -5.46 -64.33
CA ASN A 588 -8.38 -6.74 -64.31
C ASN A 588 -7.98 -7.65 -65.52
N PRO A 589 -8.49 -8.89 -65.71
CA PRO A 589 -9.09 -9.92 -64.83
C PRO A 589 -8.46 -11.33 -65.05
N LEU A 590 -8.97 -12.38 -64.35
CA LEU A 590 -9.10 -13.84 -64.72
C LEU A 590 -8.91 -14.72 -63.45
N SER A 591 -9.98 -15.27 -62.85
CA SER A 591 -10.71 -16.52 -63.14
C SER A 591 -10.05 -17.80 -62.56
N LYS A 592 -10.85 -18.55 -61.76
CA LYS A 592 -10.79 -20.00 -61.48
C LYS A 592 -9.54 -20.49 -60.70
N ASP A 593 -9.61 -21.30 -59.65
CA ASP A 593 -10.58 -22.28 -59.15
C ASP A 593 -10.62 -22.27 -57.60
#